data_AF-A0A6C0HMQ0-F1
#
_entry.id   AF-A0A6C0HMQ0-F1
#
_cell.length_a   1.000
_cell.length_b   1.000
_cell.length_c   1.000
_cell.angle_alpha   90.00
_cell.angle_beta   90.00
_cell.angle_gamma   90.00
#
_symmetry.space_group_name_H-M   'P 1'
#
loop_
_entity.id
_entity.type
_entity.pdbx_description
1 polymer ?
#
loop_
_entity_poly.entity_id
_entity_poly.type
_entity_poly.pdbx_seq_one_letter_code
_entity_poly.pdbx_strand_id
1 'polypeptide(L)'
;MNSQNELLLMKLKEFYKNEDNLKKMLTIINGESRISLRIVDWFSTNYSKKNFTFYKTDRCDYFRVYNDYKLHLKAYSKRRFDPFCRWDRIKMPFGDESFSIETTIGQLNFFKWAIENKVIHYIETNTELIEEDMNKNNSISKIKKHNESLENLKINRKRREELSISAAKCLKKESMEVVIHFS
;
A
#
# COMPACT_ATOMS: atom_id res chain seq x y z
N MET A 1 -10.03 3.15 29.23
CA MET A 1 -8.88 3.20 28.29
C MET A 1 -9.23 2.40 27.04
N ASN A 2 -9.24 3.06 25.87
CA ASN A 2 -9.29 2.59 24.48
C ASN A 2 -10.07 1.31 24.05
N SER A 3 -11.38 1.26 24.28
CA SER A 3 -12.30 0.24 23.70
C SER A 3 -12.22 0.13 22.17
N GLN A 4 -11.90 1.23 21.46
CA GLN A 4 -11.75 1.24 20.00
C GLN A 4 -10.53 0.42 19.53
N ASN A 5 -9.44 0.42 20.29
CA ASN A 5 -8.23 -0.35 19.92
C ASN A 5 -8.46 -1.84 20.10
N GLU A 6 -9.15 -2.21 21.18
CA GLU A 6 -9.52 -3.60 21.46
C GLU A 6 -10.46 -4.11 20.38
N LEU A 7 -11.51 -3.37 20.04
CA LEU A 7 -12.44 -3.75 18.97
C LEU A 7 -11.74 -3.90 17.62
N LEU A 8 -10.83 -2.97 17.28
CA LEU A 8 -10.04 -3.05 16.06
C LEU A 8 -9.16 -4.30 16.04
N LEU A 9 -8.48 -4.57 17.16
CA LEU A 9 -7.60 -5.73 17.29
C LEU A 9 -8.39 -7.04 17.24
N MET A 10 -9.60 -7.10 17.82
CA MET A 10 -10.48 -8.27 17.72
C MET A 10 -10.87 -8.56 16.27
N LYS A 11 -11.27 -7.54 15.50
CA LYS A 11 -11.58 -7.69 14.07
C LYS A 11 -10.37 -8.12 13.24
N LEU A 12 -9.19 -7.59 13.56
CA LEU A 12 -7.94 -8.02 12.93
C LEU A 12 -7.62 -9.48 13.25
N LYS A 13 -7.72 -9.86 14.54
CA LYS A 13 -7.52 -11.25 14.96
C LYS A 13 -8.46 -12.20 14.22
N GLU A 14 -9.73 -11.84 14.09
CA GLU A 14 -10.71 -12.63 13.35
C GLU A 14 -10.34 -12.79 11.86
N PHE A 15 -9.92 -11.72 11.19
CA PHE A 15 -9.49 -11.78 9.79
C PHE A 15 -8.26 -12.69 9.57
N TYR A 16 -7.33 -12.66 10.53
CA TYR A 16 -6.10 -13.44 10.48
C TYR A 16 -6.21 -14.83 11.13
N LYS A 17 -7.40 -15.24 11.62
CA LYS A 17 -7.68 -16.64 11.95
C LYS A 17 -7.53 -17.54 10.72
N ASN A 18 -7.81 -17.00 9.54
CA ASN A 18 -7.45 -17.67 8.30
C ASN A 18 -5.93 -17.61 8.14
N GLU A 19 -5.28 -18.75 8.33
CA GLU A 19 -3.83 -18.87 8.25
C GLU A 19 -3.25 -18.44 6.90
N ASP A 20 -3.99 -18.60 5.80
CA ASP A 20 -3.52 -18.22 4.46
C ASP A 20 -3.30 -16.71 4.36
N ASN A 21 -4.14 -15.91 5.00
CA ASN A 21 -3.99 -14.45 5.01
C ASN A 21 -2.74 -14.04 5.79
N LEU A 22 -2.48 -14.73 6.91
CA LEU A 22 -1.34 -14.46 7.76
C LEU A 22 -0.04 -14.93 7.10
N LYS A 23 -0.03 -16.13 6.51
CA LYS A 23 1.07 -16.66 5.70
C LYS A 23 1.41 -15.73 4.53
N LYS A 24 0.42 -15.28 3.74
CA LYS A 24 0.63 -14.32 2.64
C LYS A 24 1.28 -13.01 3.12
N MET A 25 0.84 -12.49 4.27
CA MET A 25 1.47 -11.31 4.85
C MET A 25 2.93 -11.58 5.23
N LEU A 26 3.19 -12.72 5.89
CA LEU A 26 4.53 -13.06 6.37
C LEU A 26 5.52 -13.32 5.23
N THR A 27 5.13 -14.02 4.16
CA THR A 27 6.01 -14.27 3.02
C THR A 27 6.48 -12.97 2.35
N ILE A 28 5.63 -11.94 2.31
CA ILE A 28 5.96 -10.61 1.77
C ILE A 28 6.87 -9.84 2.73
N ILE A 29 6.61 -9.92 4.04
CA ILE A 29 7.41 -9.24 5.06
C ILE A 29 8.81 -9.83 5.17
N ASN A 30 8.93 -11.16 5.11
CA ASN A 30 10.20 -11.88 5.17
C ASN A 30 11.01 -11.78 3.87
N GLY A 31 10.36 -11.37 2.77
CA GLY A 31 11.00 -11.31 1.45
C GLY A 31 11.15 -12.66 0.76
N GLU A 32 10.35 -13.65 1.17
CA GLU A 32 10.28 -14.97 0.52
C GLU A 32 9.42 -14.92 -0.75
N SER A 33 8.54 -13.91 -0.86
CA SER A 33 7.73 -13.69 -2.05
C SER A 33 8.49 -12.92 -3.14
N ARG A 34 8.09 -13.12 -4.40
CA ARG A 34 8.54 -12.31 -5.55
C ARG A 34 8.25 -10.82 -5.32
N ILE A 35 7.18 -10.51 -4.60
CA ILE A 35 6.81 -9.14 -4.26
C ILE A 35 7.38 -8.76 -2.88
N SER A 36 8.03 -7.60 -2.82
CA SER A 36 8.57 -7.06 -1.58
C SER A 36 7.64 -6.02 -0.97
N LEU A 37 7.79 -5.78 0.34
CA LEU A 37 7.06 -4.73 1.05
C LEU A 37 7.19 -3.34 0.38
N ARG A 38 8.36 -3.04 -0.18
CA ARG A 38 8.63 -1.79 -0.90
C ARG A 38 7.81 -1.66 -2.18
N ILE A 39 7.64 -2.75 -2.92
CA ILE A 39 6.84 -2.77 -4.16
C ILE A 39 5.37 -2.54 -3.83
N VAL A 40 4.85 -3.18 -2.77
CA VAL A 40 3.45 -3.00 -2.35
C VAL A 40 3.17 -1.56 -1.91
N ASP A 41 4.08 -0.95 -1.15
CA ASP A 41 4.00 0.47 -0.78
C ASP A 41 4.10 1.39 -2.01
N TRP A 42 5.07 1.16 -2.90
CA TRP A 42 5.24 1.91 -4.14
C TRP A 42 3.99 1.84 -5.03
N PHE A 43 3.41 0.66 -5.16
CA PHE A 43 2.20 0.44 -5.93
C PHE A 43 1.03 1.27 -5.39
N SER A 44 0.80 1.16 -4.08
CA SER A 44 -0.35 1.79 -3.40
C SER A 44 -0.25 3.32 -3.37
N THR A 45 0.97 3.86 -3.28
CA THR A 45 1.19 5.31 -3.08
C THR A 45 1.52 6.08 -4.36
N ASN A 46 2.20 5.44 -5.33
CA ASN A 46 2.78 6.10 -6.50
C ASN A 46 2.30 5.51 -7.82
N TYR A 47 2.53 4.21 -8.05
CA TYR A 47 2.21 3.59 -9.34
C TYR A 47 0.71 3.72 -9.65
N SER A 48 -0.15 3.33 -8.71
CA SER A 48 -1.61 3.40 -8.90
C SER A 48 -2.12 4.84 -9.08
N LYS A 49 -1.50 5.80 -8.39
CA LYS A 49 -1.76 7.24 -8.54
C LYS A 49 -1.42 7.74 -9.95
N LYS A 50 -0.26 7.33 -10.47
CA LYS A 50 0.27 7.74 -11.78
C LYS A 50 -0.47 7.08 -12.94
N ASN A 51 -0.84 5.81 -12.80
CA ASN A 51 -1.46 5.04 -13.86
C ASN A 51 -2.99 5.02 -13.81
N PHE A 52 -3.60 5.58 -12.75
CA PHE A 52 -5.05 5.49 -12.51
C PHE A 52 -5.53 4.04 -12.44
N THR A 53 -4.80 3.19 -11.71
CA THR A 53 -5.08 1.76 -11.67
C THR A 53 -6.45 1.49 -11.05
N PHE A 54 -7.32 0.86 -11.83
CA PHE A 54 -8.59 0.30 -11.37
C PHE A 54 -8.80 -1.10 -11.93
N TYR A 55 -9.54 -1.92 -11.21
CA TYR A 55 -9.94 -3.26 -11.63
C TYR A 55 -11.21 -3.69 -10.92
N LYS A 56 -11.83 -4.77 -11.39
CA LYS A 56 -13.01 -5.36 -10.77
C LYS A 56 -12.61 -6.25 -9.60
N THR A 57 -13.30 -6.09 -8.47
CA THR A 57 -13.21 -6.97 -7.30
C THR A 57 -14.56 -7.58 -6.99
N ASP A 58 -14.60 -8.56 -6.09
CA ASP A 58 -15.86 -9.20 -5.68
C ASP A 58 -16.79 -8.23 -4.94
N ARG A 59 -16.26 -7.11 -4.44
CA ARG A 59 -17.00 -6.09 -3.67
C ARG A 59 -17.36 -4.86 -4.48
N CYS A 60 -16.66 -4.61 -5.60
CA CYS A 60 -16.82 -3.39 -6.38
C CYS A 60 -16.42 -3.62 -7.83
N ASP A 61 -17.29 -3.26 -8.77
CA ASP A 61 -17.00 -3.34 -10.21
C ASP A 61 -15.84 -2.43 -10.63
N TYR A 62 -15.63 -1.32 -9.92
CA TYR A 62 -14.60 -0.32 -10.24
C TYR A 62 -13.78 0.06 -9.00
N PHE A 63 -12.93 -0.85 -8.53
CA PHE A 63 -12.04 -0.60 -7.41
C PHE A 63 -10.88 0.31 -7.84
N ARG A 64 -10.90 1.58 -7.43
CA ARG A 64 -9.84 2.56 -7.67
C ARG A 64 -8.81 2.53 -6.54
N VAL A 65 -7.69 1.84 -6.77
CA VAL A 65 -6.68 1.53 -5.74
C VAL A 65 -6.23 2.77 -4.96
N TYR A 66 -5.80 3.82 -5.66
CA TYR A 66 -5.24 5.00 -5.01
C TYR A 66 -6.28 5.75 -4.15
N ASN A 67 -7.51 5.86 -4.65
CA ASN A 67 -8.58 6.56 -3.94
C ASN A 67 -8.95 5.81 -2.66
N ASP A 68 -9.12 4.49 -2.76
CA ASP A 68 -9.47 3.65 -1.63
C ASP A 68 -8.34 3.60 -0.57
N TYR A 69 -7.08 3.49 -1.02
CA TYR A 69 -5.91 3.64 -0.15
C TYR A 69 -5.93 4.97 0.62
N LYS A 70 -6.25 6.08 -0.06
CA LYS A 70 -6.34 7.41 0.55
C LYS A 70 -7.49 7.53 1.55
N LEU A 71 -8.62 6.86 1.31
CA LEU A 71 -9.74 6.79 2.25
C LEU A 71 -9.35 6.03 3.51
N HIS A 72 -8.69 4.87 3.38
CA HIS A 72 -8.17 4.10 4.50
C HIS A 72 -7.15 4.89 5.32
N LEU A 73 -6.23 5.60 4.66
CA LEU A 73 -5.23 6.44 5.35
C LEU A 73 -5.88 7.58 6.16
N LYS A 74 -7.01 8.13 5.69
CA LYS A 74 -7.78 9.14 6.43
C LYS A 74 -8.52 8.52 7.62
N ALA A 75 -9.15 7.37 7.43
CA ALA A 75 -9.93 6.69 8.46
C ALA A 75 -9.07 6.16 9.61
N TYR A 76 -7.93 5.55 9.29
CA TYR A 76 -7.08 4.86 10.27
C TYR A 76 -5.91 5.73 10.79
N SER A 77 -5.66 6.89 10.18
CA SER A 77 -4.42 7.67 10.32
C SER A 77 -3.18 6.93 9.82
N LYS A 78 -2.10 7.67 9.52
CA LYS A 78 -0.81 7.08 9.09
C LYS A 78 -0.26 6.05 10.07
N ARG A 79 -0.53 6.19 11.37
CA ARG A 79 -0.02 5.28 12.41
C ARG A 79 -0.65 3.89 12.35
N ARG A 80 -1.91 3.79 11.91
CA ARG A 80 -2.66 2.51 11.90
C ARG A 80 -2.95 2.00 10.49
N PHE A 81 -2.26 2.53 9.49
CA PHE A 81 -2.31 2.07 8.12
C PHE A 81 -0.94 2.31 7.47
N ASP A 82 0.04 1.53 7.92
CA ASP A 82 1.44 1.65 7.54
C ASP A 82 1.95 0.26 7.14
N PRO A 83 2.40 0.03 5.90
CA PRO A 83 3.02 -1.24 5.52
C PRO A 83 4.27 -1.56 6.36
N PHE A 84 4.92 -0.55 6.96
CA PHE A 84 6.15 -0.73 7.72
C PHE A 84 5.88 -0.88 9.23
N CYS A 85 6.66 -1.75 9.88
CA CYS A 85 6.62 -2.02 11.33
C CYS A 85 7.26 -0.88 12.16
N ARG A 86 6.74 0.34 12.05
CA ARG A 86 7.38 1.57 12.60
C ARG A 86 6.85 2.05 13.95
N TRP A 87 5.69 1.56 14.38
CA TRP A 87 4.94 2.09 15.51
C TRP A 87 4.89 1.12 16.70
N ASP A 88 3.86 1.24 17.54
CA ASP A 88 3.63 0.40 18.70
C ASP A 88 3.48 -1.07 18.27
N ARG A 89 4.48 -1.88 18.65
CA ARG A 89 4.52 -3.31 18.34
C ARG A 89 3.61 -4.09 19.26
N ILE A 90 2.94 -5.08 18.68
CA ILE A 90 2.04 -6.01 19.33
C ILE A 90 2.47 -7.43 19.00
N LYS A 91 2.22 -8.35 19.93
CA LYS A 91 2.40 -9.79 19.71
C LYS A 91 1.11 -10.37 19.16
N MET A 92 1.19 -10.94 17.97
CA MET A 92 0.08 -11.65 17.33
C MET A 92 0.41 -13.15 17.30
N PRO A 93 -0.43 -14.03 17.86
CA PRO A 93 -0.20 -15.47 17.77
C PRO A 93 -0.28 -15.95 16.32
N PHE A 94 0.54 -16.94 15.97
CA PHE A 94 0.62 -17.53 14.62
C PHE A 94 0.87 -19.04 14.72
N GLY A 95 0.05 -19.84 14.04
CA GLY A 95 0.14 -21.31 14.10
C GLY A 95 -0.26 -21.86 15.48
N ASP A 96 0.40 -22.94 15.91
CA ASP A 96 0.26 -23.46 17.27
C ASP A 96 0.67 -22.37 18.29
N GLU A 97 -0.02 -22.32 19.43
CA GLU A 97 0.01 -21.22 20.43
C GLU A 97 1.41 -20.84 20.97
N SER A 98 2.46 -21.59 20.61
CA SER A 98 3.86 -21.35 20.95
C SER A 98 4.56 -20.28 20.09
N PHE A 99 4.07 -19.98 18.88
CA PHE A 99 4.69 -18.99 18.01
C PHE A 99 3.91 -17.67 17.99
N SER A 100 4.61 -16.56 18.22
CA SER A 100 4.05 -15.21 18.14
C SER A 100 4.91 -14.33 17.24
N ILE A 101 4.27 -13.60 16.34
CA ILE A 101 4.93 -12.59 15.51
C ILE A 101 4.85 -11.23 16.18
N GLU A 102 5.94 -10.47 16.11
CA GLU A 102 5.95 -9.08 16.51
C GLU A 102 5.61 -8.20 15.29
N THR A 103 4.45 -7.55 15.33
CA THR A 103 3.95 -6.71 14.23
C THR A 103 3.28 -5.45 14.77
N THR A 104 2.70 -4.60 13.92
CA THR A 104 1.93 -3.43 14.35
C THR A 104 0.51 -3.50 13.83
N ILE A 105 -0.42 -2.82 14.51
CA ILE A 105 -1.80 -2.63 14.03
C ILE A 105 -1.81 -2.02 12.61
N GLY A 106 -0.85 -1.13 12.33
CA GLY A 106 -0.70 -0.51 11.01
C GLY A 106 -0.40 -1.49 9.90
N GLN A 107 0.53 -2.42 10.13
CA GLN A 107 0.85 -3.46 9.17
C GLN A 107 -0.33 -4.40 8.94
N LEU A 108 -0.97 -4.86 10.03
CA LEU A 108 -2.13 -5.74 9.95
C LEU A 108 -3.28 -5.10 9.16
N ASN A 109 -3.61 -3.84 9.42
CA ASN A 109 -4.67 -3.15 8.67
C ASN A 109 -4.29 -2.96 7.19
N PHE A 110 -3.03 -2.60 6.91
CA PHE A 110 -2.57 -2.41 5.54
C PHE A 110 -2.66 -3.70 4.73
N PHE A 111 -2.15 -4.81 5.27
CA PHE A 111 -2.19 -6.11 4.60
C PHE A 111 -3.60 -6.68 4.52
N LYS A 112 -4.44 -6.49 5.55
CA LYS A 112 -5.86 -6.82 5.47
C LYS A 112 -6.53 -6.14 4.27
N TRP A 113 -6.35 -4.82 4.13
CA TRP A 113 -6.85 -4.07 3.00
C TRP A 113 -6.30 -4.58 1.66
N ALA A 114 -4.99 -4.85 1.60
CA ALA A 114 -4.34 -5.27 0.37
C ALA A 114 -4.79 -6.68 -0.08
N ILE A 115 -5.05 -7.59 0.87
CA ILE A 115 -5.56 -8.93 0.61
C ILE A 115 -7.04 -8.87 0.19
N GLU A 116 -7.90 -8.20 0.98
CA GLU A 116 -9.34 -8.13 0.71
C GLU A 116 -9.67 -7.51 -0.64
N ASN A 117 -8.90 -6.52 -1.06
CA ASN A 117 -9.10 -5.84 -2.33
C ASN A 117 -8.29 -6.43 -3.48
N LYS A 118 -7.65 -7.59 -3.32
CA LYS A 118 -6.83 -8.24 -4.37
C LYS A 118 -5.69 -7.36 -4.90
N VAL A 119 -5.21 -6.41 -4.11
CA VAL A 119 -4.06 -5.54 -4.43
C VAL A 119 -2.80 -6.37 -4.62
N ILE A 120 -2.57 -7.33 -3.73
CA ILE A 120 -1.42 -8.24 -3.79
C ILE A 120 -1.42 -9.01 -5.11
N HIS A 121 -2.57 -9.58 -5.48
CA HIS A 121 -2.73 -10.35 -6.71
C HIS A 121 -2.44 -9.49 -7.96
N TYR A 122 -2.96 -8.26 -8.01
CA TYR A 122 -2.67 -7.34 -9.11
C TYR A 122 -1.16 -7.08 -9.25
N ILE A 123 -0.46 -6.88 -8.13
CA ILE A 123 0.99 -6.64 -8.12
C ILE A 123 1.73 -7.87 -8.63
N GLU A 124 1.36 -9.09 -8.20
CA GLU A 124 1.98 -10.34 -8.67
C GLU A 124 1.91 -10.49 -10.20
N THR A 125 0.77 -10.16 -10.81
CA THR A 125 0.62 -10.22 -12.28
C THR A 125 1.39 -9.13 -13.01
N ASN A 126 1.64 -7.98 -12.38
CA ASN A 126 2.24 -6.80 -13.01
C ASN A 126 3.59 -6.39 -12.38
N THR A 127 4.29 -7.32 -11.72
CA THR A 127 5.45 -7.00 -10.88
C THR A 127 6.54 -6.29 -11.67
N GLU A 128 6.86 -6.78 -12.87
CA GLU A 128 7.92 -6.23 -13.74
C GLU A 128 7.66 -4.77 -14.09
N LEU A 129 6.43 -4.43 -14.49
CA LEU A 129 6.05 -3.05 -14.83
C LEU A 129 6.15 -2.10 -13.63
N ILE A 130 5.78 -2.58 -12.44
CA ILE A 130 5.80 -1.79 -11.21
C ILE A 130 7.25 -1.57 -10.76
N GLU A 131 8.09 -2.61 -10.82
CA GLU A 131 9.51 -2.54 -10.49
C GLU A 131 10.27 -1.62 -11.43
N GLU A 132 10.02 -1.71 -12.73
CA GLU A 132 10.60 -0.80 -13.71
C GLU A 132 10.23 0.66 -13.43
N ASP A 133 8.96 0.95 -13.15
CA ASP A 133 8.50 2.30 -12.82
C ASP A 133 9.18 2.83 -11.54
N MET A 134 9.30 1.98 -10.53
CA MET A 134 10.02 2.30 -9.29
C MET A 134 11.50 2.60 -9.56
N ASN A 135 12.17 1.77 -10.36
CA ASN A 135 13.58 1.93 -10.69
C ASN A 135 13.85 3.17 -11.54
N LYS A 136 12.98 3.46 -12.52
CA LYS A 136 13.03 4.70 -13.32
C LYS A 136 12.90 5.94 -12.45
N ASN A 137 12.00 5.93 -11.46
CA ASN A 137 11.85 7.07 -10.58
C ASN A 137 13.05 7.25 -9.62
N ASN A 138 13.62 6.14 -9.15
CA ASN A 138 14.84 6.15 -8.35
C ASN A 138 16.06 6.64 -9.14
N SER A 139 16.18 6.32 -10.44
CA SER A 139 17.30 6.77 -11.28
C SER A 139 17.20 8.25 -11.68
N ILE A 140 15.99 8.76 -11.96
CA ILE A 140 15.76 10.21 -12.20
C ILE A 140 16.28 11.04 -11.02
N SER A 141 16.09 10.56 -9.80
CA SER A 141 16.59 11.23 -8.59
C SER A 141 18.13 11.32 -8.52
N LYS A 142 18.85 10.38 -9.16
CA LYS A 142 20.32 10.37 -9.25
C LYS A 142 20.83 11.27 -10.38
N ILE A 143 20.19 11.27 -11.54
CA ILE A 143 20.58 12.10 -12.69
C ILE A 143 20.47 13.60 -12.37
N LYS A 144 19.40 14.01 -11.68
CA LYS A 144 19.29 15.40 -11.19
C LYS A 144 20.46 15.83 -10.29
N LYS A 145 21.05 14.92 -9.51
CA LYS A 145 22.20 15.24 -8.62
C LYS A 145 23.50 15.46 -9.38
N HIS A 146 23.66 14.85 -10.55
CA HIS A 146 24.89 14.98 -11.35
C HIS A 146 24.92 16.30 -12.14
N ASN A 147 23.75 16.85 -12.48
CA ASN A 147 23.62 18.08 -13.25
C ASN A 147 23.55 19.36 -12.39
N GLU A 148 23.43 19.25 -11.07
CA GLU A 148 23.52 20.38 -10.14
C GLU A 148 24.99 20.57 -9.71
N SER A 149 25.55 21.77 -9.91
CA SER A 149 26.92 22.09 -9.51
C SER A 149 27.14 21.90 -8.00
N LEU A 150 28.27 21.29 -7.62
CA LEU A 150 28.62 20.94 -6.23
C LEU A 150 28.52 22.12 -5.23
N GLU A 151 28.63 23.36 -5.70
CA GLU A 151 28.52 24.57 -4.87
C GLU A 151 27.09 24.88 -4.40
N ASN A 152 26.06 24.53 -5.17
CA ASN A 152 24.65 24.80 -4.82
C ASN A 152 24.05 23.78 -3.83
N LEU A 153 24.73 22.65 -3.60
CA LEU A 153 24.23 21.55 -2.75
C LEU A 153 24.43 21.79 -1.24
N LYS A 154 25.28 22.74 -0.84
CA LYS A 154 25.65 22.94 0.58
C LYS A 154 24.65 23.75 1.41
N ILE A 155 23.74 24.52 0.80
CA ILE A 155 22.94 25.52 1.55
C ILE A 155 21.43 25.20 1.60
N ASN A 156 20.86 24.44 0.66
CA ASN A 156 19.41 24.24 0.64
C ASN A 156 19.02 22.78 0.81
N ARG A 157 18.39 22.45 1.96
CA ARG A 157 17.63 21.20 2.08
C ARG A 157 16.60 21.17 0.95
N LYS A 158 16.71 20.19 0.06
CA LYS A 158 15.82 20.03 -1.10
C LYS A 158 14.35 20.05 -0.66
N ARG A 159 13.55 20.92 -1.27
CA ARG A 159 12.10 20.99 -1.06
C ARG A 159 11.50 19.65 -1.51
N ARG A 160 10.55 19.09 -0.76
CA ARG A 160 9.88 17.83 -1.14
C ARG A 160 9.16 18.00 -2.47
N GLU A 161 9.62 17.32 -3.51
CA GLU A 161 8.92 17.17 -4.80
C GLU A 161 8.07 15.89 -4.78
N GLU A 162 6.91 15.91 -5.46
CA GLU A 162 6.10 14.70 -5.62
C GLU A 162 6.80 13.70 -6.54
N LEU A 163 6.91 12.44 -6.10
CA LEU A 163 7.53 11.34 -6.87
C LEU A 163 6.66 10.87 -8.04
N SER A 164 5.36 11.16 -8.01
CA SER A 164 4.40 10.78 -9.04
C SER A 164 3.33 11.87 -9.20
N ILE A 165 3.07 12.26 -10.45
CA ILE A 165 1.96 13.15 -10.79
C ILE A 165 0.68 12.30 -10.86
N SER A 166 -0.41 12.78 -10.26
CA SER A 166 -1.70 12.08 -10.33
C SER A 166 -2.22 12.06 -11.75
N ALA A 167 -2.62 10.88 -12.24
CA ALA A 167 -3.30 10.73 -13.52
C ALA A 167 -4.58 11.57 -13.61
N ALA A 168 -5.25 11.78 -12.47
CA ALA A 168 -6.47 12.58 -12.38
C ALA A 168 -6.24 14.08 -12.61
N LYS A 169 -4.99 14.55 -12.61
CA LYS A 169 -4.64 15.94 -12.97
C LYS A 169 -4.57 16.13 -14.50
N CYS A 170 -4.62 15.05 -15.28
CA CYS A 170 -4.71 15.08 -16.73
C CYS A 170 -6.13 14.70 -17.16
N LEU A 171 -6.69 15.37 -18.16
CA LEU A 171 -7.98 15.02 -18.75
C LEU A 171 -7.87 13.65 -19.44
N LYS A 172 -8.24 12.58 -18.73
CA LYS A 172 -8.44 11.25 -19.29
C LYS A 172 -9.95 11.04 -19.52
N LYS A 173 -10.34 10.81 -20.77
CA LYS A 173 -11.73 10.51 -21.15
C LYS A 173 -11.98 9.02 -20.94
N GLU A 174 -12.92 8.67 -20.08
CA GLU A 174 -13.35 7.29 -19.83
C GLU A 174 -14.81 7.13 -20.28
N SER A 175 -15.13 6.03 -20.96
CA SER A 175 -16.52 5.63 -21.27
C SER A 175 -16.95 4.57 -20.26
N MET A 176 -17.79 4.95 -19.30
CA MET A 176 -18.40 4.02 -18.35
C MET A 176 -19.92 4.05 -18.51
N GLU A 177 -20.52 2.88 -18.57
CA GLU A 177 -21.97 2.70 -18.59
C GLU A 177 -22.46 2.64 -17.13
N VAL A 178 -23.29 3.61 -16.74
CA VAL A 178 -23.82 3.71 -15.37
C VAL A 178 -25.30 3.36 -15.42
N VAL A 179 -25.67 2.22 -14.84
CA VAL A 179 -27.08 1.81 -14.72
C VAL A 179 -27.61 2.25 -13.36
N ILE A 180 -28.42 3.31 -13.35
CA ILE A 180 -29.05 3.84 -12.14
C ILE A 180 -30.36 3.10 -11.90
N HIS A 181 -30.48 2.41 -10.77
CA HIS A 181 -31.73 1.81 -10.33
C HIS A 181 -32.38 2.74 -9.31
N PHE A 182 -33.62 3.16 -9.57
CA PHE A 182 -34.44 3.89 -8.61
C PHE A 182 -35.30 2.87 -7.84
N SER A 183 -35.38 3.05 -6.51
CA SER A 183 -36.28 2.30 -5.62
C SER A 183 -37.49 3.15 -5.27
#